data_AF-A9EMZ6-F1
#
_entry.id   AF-A9EMZ6-F1
#
_cell.length_a   1.000
_cell.length_b   1.000
_cell.length_c   1.000
_cell.angle_alpha   90.00
_cell.angle_beta   90.00
_cell.angle_gamma   90.00
#
_symmetry.space_group_name_H-M   'P 1'
#
loop_
_entity.id
_entity.type
_entity.pdbx_description
1 polymer ?
#
loop_
_entity_poly.entity_id
_entity_poly.type
_entity_poly.pdbx_seq_one_letter_code
_entity_poly.pdbx_strand_id
1 'polypeptide(L)'
;MYRKEVNERSPMRVFEGSMHGGLGRGNVGVIVSRPGVGKTALLVQIALDDLLRDRRVLHISHENAVDHVRAYYDEIFHDLAQSMRLEEPEAVRLEVERHRQIYSHLGHVKASADAPEEAARLWVEKMLETVAFARGVAHFEPDVIIVDGFDVAVASEQAMEALGRLAKERSAEVWVAAQIDEAGPPGKLPAALQRVERHLSVVVYLQPERDVVRLRLLKDHGNKDLADLHLRLDPHSMRVIDEDVRPPSERPKDPRTFRVHSGGAKGAEAEFGACAERYGVQELNYSFEGHRLLERQRGVVVLGDDELRKGDFSLVYVSRRLGRVLSEIPLVRNILQTIWHQINAASQVFVVGTLQEDGTVRGGTGWGAELARLWKKQLFVYDQEKRGWFRWSGSAWEMARQPSITCENFAGIGTQDLNDAGRDAIRDLFARSFGEPG
;
A
#
# COMPACT_ATOMS: atom_id res chain seq x y z
N MET A 1 -0.30 -20.25 30.13
CA MET A 1 0.50 -19.02 29.94
C MET A 1 -0.27 -17.87 30.56
N TYR A 2 0.31 -17.18 31.55
CA TYR A 2 -0.41 -16.10 32.25
C TYR A 2 -0.54 -14.87 31.35
N ARG A 3 -1.65 -14.12 31.46
CA ARG A 3 -1.94 -12.87 30.71
C ARG A 3 -0.79 -11.85 30.71
N LYS A 4 0.08 -11.86 31.74
CA LYS A 4 1.30 -11.04 31.82
C LYS A 4 2.38 -11.43 30.80
N GLU A 5 2.58 -12.72 30.53
CA GLU A 5 3.59 -13.22 29.58
C GLU A 5 3.17 -12.95 28.12
N VAL A 6 1.87 -12.93 27.87
CA VAL A 6 1.28 -12.49 26.61
C VAL A 6 1.55 -10.99 26.41
N ASN A 7 1.32 -10.15 27.43
CA ASN A 7 1.53 -8.71 27.33
C ASN A 7 2.97 -8.34 26.90
N GLU A 8 4.00 -9.02 27.40
CA GLU A 8 5.41 -8.77 27.03
C GLU A 8 5.74 -9.14 25.58
N ARG A 9 4.90 -9.94 24.92
CA ARG A 9 5.08 -10.35 23.51
C ARG A 9 4.29 -9.51 22.52
N SER A 10 3.54 -8.51 23.00
CA SER A 10 2.78 -7.64 22.12
C SER A 10 3.74 -6.89 21.19
N PRO A 11 3.49 -6.90 19.86
CA PRO A 11 4.29 -6.11 18.93
C PRO A 11 4.31 -4.60 19.26
N MET A 12 3.30 -4.13 19.98
CA MET A 12 3.19 -2.74 20.46
C MET A 12 4.15 -2.41 21.61
N ARG A 13 4.84 -3.39 22.22
CA ARG A 13 5.87 -3.15 23.26
C ARG A 13 7.02 -2.30 22.74
N VAL A 14 7.48 -2.61 21.53
CA VAL A 14 8.57 -1.87 20.87
C VAL A 14 8.12 -0.44 20.62
N PHE A 15 6.89 -0.26 20.12
CA PHE A 15 6.27 1.04 19.92
C PHE A 15 6.20 1.87 21.20
N GLU A 16 5.74 1.31 22.33
CA GLU A 16 5.69 2.03 23.60
C GLU A 16 7.06 2.30 24.22
N GLY A 17 7.98 1.33 24.14
CA GLY A 17 9.34 1.48 24.63
C GLY A 17 10.06 2.67 23.96
N SER A 18 9.76 2.91 22.68
CA SER A 18 10.27 4.06 21.94
C SER A 18 9.61 5.40 22.26
N MET A 19 8.45 5.40 22.93
CA MET A 19 7.73 6.61 23.37
C MET A 19 7.87 6.83 24.88
N HIS A 20 9.03 6.47 25.46
CA HIS A 20 9.33 6.62 26.90
C HIS A 20 8.24 6.04 27.83
N GLY A 21 7.64 4.90 27.45
CA GLY A 21 6.60 4.24 28.23
C GLY A 21 5.16 4.52 27.77
N GLY A 22 4.97 5.06 26.57
CA GLY A 22 3.68 5.20 25.91
C GLY A 22 3.12 6.62 25.91
N LEU A 23 1.83 6.75 25.57
CA LEU A 23 1.15 8.05 25.59
C LEU A 23 0.92 8.55 27.02
N GLY A 24 0.52 7.67 27.93
CA GLY A 24 0.27 7.99 29.34
C GLY A 24 -1.04 8.74 29.59
N ARG A 25 -1.64 8.49 30.77
CA ARG A 25 -2.93 9.07 31.18
C ARG A 25 -2.92 10.60 31.11
N GLY A 26 -3.99 11.18 30.56
CA GLY A 26 -4.14 12.63 30.48
C GLY A 26 -3.55 13.28 29.23
N ASN A 27 -3.00 12.47 28.31
CA ASN A 27 -2.32 12.95 27.12
C ASN A 27 -3.09 12.62 25.84
N VAL A 28 -2.77 13.38 24.78
CA VAL A 28 -3.32 13.22 23.44
C VAL A 28 -2.22 12.78 22.48
N GLY A 29 -2.43 11.65 21.81
CA GLY A 29 -1.56 11.10 20.78
C GLY A 29 -2.22 11.21 19.41
N VAL A 30 -1.41 11.45 18.37
CA VAL A 30 -1.91 11.58 16.98
C VAL A 30 -1.16 10.61 16.07
N ILE A 31 -1.91 9.88 15.24
CA ILE A 31 -1.38 9.06 14.15
C ILE A 31 -1.63 9.78 12.83
N VAL A 32 -0.58 10.06 12.07
CA VAL A 32 -0.64 10.84 10.85
C VAL A 32 -0.10 10.09 9.64
N SER A 33 -0.78 10.21 8.50
CA SER A 33 -0.36 9.58 7.23
C SER A 33 -1.17 10.09 6.05
N ARG A 34 -0.71 9.76 4.83
CA ARG A 34 -1.52 9.82 3.60
C ARG A 34 -2.77 8.91 3.69
N PRO A 35 -3.82 9.14 2.88
CA PRO A 35 -4.93 8.20 2.74
C PRO A 35 -4.46 6.78 2.47
N GLY A 36 -5.14 5.79 3.05
CA GLY A 36 -4.94 4.37 2.74
C GLY A 36 -3.67 3.70 3.31
N VAL A 37 -2.84 4.41 4.10
CA VAL A 37 -1.61 3.83 4.69
C VAL A 37 -1.89 2.95 5.92
N GLY A 38 -3.08 3.07 6.55
CA GLY A 38 -3.48 2.19 7.66
C GLY A 38 -3.58 2.85 9.05
N LYS A 39 -3.92 4.14 9.15
CA LYS A 39 -4.13 4.84 10.44
C LYS A 39 -5.12 4.12 11.35
N THR A 40 -6.29 3.77 10.82
CA THR A 40 -7.35 3.07 11.55
C THR A 40 -6.87 1.71 12.05
N ALA A 41 -6.13 0.96 11.22
CA ALA A 41 -5.56 -0.32 11.63
C ALA A 41 -4.57 -0.18 12.79
N LEU A 42 -3.69 0.84 12.77
CA LEU A 42 -2.80 1.11 13.90
C LEU A 42 -3.56 1.56 15.16
N LEU A 43 -4.59 2.41 15.04
CA LEU A 43 -5.46 2.78 16.15
C LEU A 43 -6.14 1.57 16.79
N VAL A 44 -6.62 0.62 15.97
CA VAL A 44 -7.24 -0.62 16.43
C VAL A 44 -6.20 -1.51 17.11
N GLN A 45 -4.95 -1.58 16.63
CA GLN A 45 -3.88 -2.31 17.31
C GLN A 45 -3.54 -1.72 18.68
N ILE A 46 -3.44 -0.40 18.80
CA ILE A 46 -3.26 0.28 20.09
C ILE A 46 -4.41 -0.08 21.04
N ALA A 47 -5.66 0.00 20.56
CA ALA A 47 -6.83 -0.35 21.33
C ALA A 47 -6.83 -1.81 21.81
N LEU A 48 -6.50 -2.76 20.92
CA LEU A 48 -6.43 -4.18 21.26
C LEU A 48 -5.36 -4.44 22.30
N ASP A 49 -4.21 -3.79 22.18
CA ASP A 49 -3.13 -3.92 23.15
C ASP A 49 -3.55 -3.43 24.55
N ASP A 50 -4.28 -2.32 24.65
CA ASP A 50 -4.85 -1.86 25.93
C ASP A 50 -5.97 -2.77 26.46
N LEU A 51 -6.85 -3.30 25.59
CA LEU A 51 -7.89 -4.26 25.99
C LEU A 51 -7.29 -5.56 26.55
N LEU A 52 -6.19 -6.04 25.96
CA LEU A 52 -5.47 -7.22 26.46
C LEU A 52 -4.87 -6.99 27.86
N ARG A 53 -4.58 -5.74 28.23
CA ARG A 53 -4.15 -5.32 29.57
C ARG A 53 -5.28 -5.03 30.54
N ASP A 54 -6.52 -5.39 30.20
CA ASP A 54 -7.69 -5.16 31.05
C ASP A 54 -8.05 -3.68 31.23
N ARG A 55 -7.64 -2.83 30.28
CA ARG A 55 -8.04 -1.43 30.24
C ARG A 55 -9.31 -1.27 29.43
N ARG A 56 -10.15 -0.30 29.82
CA ARG A 56 -11.40 -0.02 29.13
C ARG A 56 -11.15 0.91 27.93
N VAL A 57 -11.61 0.49 26.75
CA VAL A 57 -11.43 1.27 25.52
C VAL A 57 -12.77 1.72 24.95
N LEU A 58 -12.89 3.03 24.73
CA LEU A 58 -13.97 3.63 23.97
C LEU A 58 -13.48 3.98 22.56
N HIS A 59 -14.02 3.35 21.53
CA HIS A 59 -13.74 3.68 20.13
C HIS A 59 -14.88 4.51 19.55
N ILE A 60 -14.57 5.71 19.08
CA ILE A 60 -15.49 6.61 18.39
C ILE A 60 -15.04 6.72 16.94
N SER A 61 -15.81 6.14 16.01
CA SER A 61 -15.53 6.25 14.58
C SER A 61 -16.51 7.22 13.92
N HIS A 62 -16.03 8.00 12.97
CA HIS A 62 -16.88 8.88 12.19
C HIS A 62 -16.93 8.52 10.70
N GLU A 63 -16.02 7.67 10.25
CA GLU A 63 -15.94 7.19 8.87
C GLU A 63 -16.59 5.83 8.69
N ASN A 64 -16.66 5.03 9.75
CA ASN A 64 -17.09 3.64 9.69
C ASN A 64 -18.31 3.37 10.57
N ALA A 65 -19.24 2.55 10.07
CA ALA A 65 -20.31 1.97 10.86
C ALA A 65 -19.74 1.01 11.93
N VAL A 66 -20.50 0.80 13.01
CA VAL A 66 -20.08 -0.05 14.15
C VAL A 66 -19.65 -1.45 13.69
N ASP A 67 -20.42 -2.08 12.80
CA ASP A 67 -20.13 -3.43 12.30
C ASP A 67 -18.80 -3.50 11.54
N HIS A 68 -18.45 -2.45 10.80
CA HIS A 68 -17.17 -2.37 10.08
C HIS A 68 -16.00 -2.24 11.05
N VAL A 69 -16.11 -1.35 12.05
CA VAL A 69 -15.08 -1.21 13.09
C VAL A 69 -14.90 -2.54 13.82
N ARG A 70 -16.00 -3.21 14.20
CA ARG A 70 -15.95 -4.51 14.85
C ARG A 70 -15.21 -5.57 14.03
N ALA A 71 -15.50 -5.64 12.73
CA ALA A 71 -14.81 -6.55 11.82
C ALA A 71 -13.28 -6.32 11.80
N TYR A 72 -12.82 -5.06 11.79
CA TYR A 72 -11.38 -4.76 11.89
C TYR A 72 -10.75 -5.29 13.17
N TYR A 73 -11.42 -5.12 14.31
CA TYR A 73 -10.93 -5.68 15.57
C TYR A 73 -10.88 -7.21 15.54
N ASP A 74 -11.90 -7.86 14.97
CA ASP A 74 -11.96 -9.32 14.91
C ASP A 74 -10.84 -9.89 14.03
N GLU A 75 -10.57 -9.26 12.88
CA GLU A 75 -9.47 -9.65 11.98
C GLU A 75 -8.10 -9.46 12.64
N ILE A 76 -7.83 -8.29 13.21
CA ILE A 76 -6.54 -8.01 13.85
C ILE A 76 -6.37 -8.88 15.11
N PHE A 77 -7.42 -9.11 15.89
CA PHE A 77 -7.37 -10.01 17.05
C PHE A 77 -7.08 -11.44 16.64
N HIS A 78 -7.68 -11.94 15.56
CA HIS A 78 -7.43 -13.29 15.04
C HIS A 78 -5.95 -13.50 14.74
N ASP A 79 -5.35 -12.56 14.01
CA ASP A 79 -3.93 -12.59 13.66
C ASP A 79 -3.02 -12.47 14.90
N LEU A 80 -3.38 -11.60 15.84
CA LEU A 80 -2.67 -11.41 17.10
C LEU A 80 -2.71 -12.69 17.96
N ALA A 81 -3.88 -13.33 18.04
CA ALA A 81 -4.06 -14.57 18.78
C ALA A 81 -3.18 -15.70 18.25
N GLN A 82 -3.08 -15.83 16.93
CA GLN A 82 -2.20 -16.81 16.29
C GLN A 82 -0.72 -16.50 16.52
N SER A 83 -0.31 -15.25 16.28
CA SER A 83 1.10 -14.85 16.38
C SER A 83 1.65 -14.96 17.81
N MET A 84 0.85 -14.58 18.81
CA MET A 84 1.22 -14.67 20.23
C MET A 84 1.02 -16.05 20.82
N ARG A 85 0.34 -16.96 20.11
CA ARG A 85 -0.10 -18.28 20.56
C ARG A 85 -0.93 -18.20 21.84
N LEU A 86 -1.98 -17.37 21.82
CA LEU A 86 -2.87 -17.21 22.96
C LEU A 86 -3.50 -18.54 23.36
N GLU A 87 -3.48 -18.82 24.66
CA GLU A 87 -4.30 -19.88 25.25
C GLU A 87 -5.75 -19.38 25.38
N GLU A 88 -6.71 -20.23 25.05
CA GLU A 88 -8.16 -19.93 25.13
C GLU A 88 -8.58 -18.61 24.43
N PRO A 89 -8.28 -18.44 23.12
CA PRO A 89 -8.51 -17.17 22.41
C PRO A 89 -9.97 -16.69 22.46
N GLU A 90 -10.95 -17.60 22.53
CA GLU A 90 -12.37 -17.24 22.64
C GLU A 90 -12.72 -16.60 24.00
N ALA A 91 -12.11 -17.06 25.10
CA ALA A 91 -12.30 -16.46 26.42
C ALA A 91 -11.67 -15.06 26.46
N VAL A 92 -10.47 -14.91 25.89
CA VAL A 92 -9.80 -13.60 25.76
C VAL A 92 -10.64 -12.66 24.90
N ARG A 93 -11.19 -13.14 23.78
CA ARG A 93 -12.06 -12.35 22.89
C ARG A 93 -13.31 -11.84 23.62
N LEU A 94 -13.92 -12.67 24.45
CA LEU A 94 -15.07 -12.27 25.27
C LEU A 94 -14.70 -11.14 26.25
N GLU A 95 -13.52 -11.20 26.87
CA GLU A 95 -13.03 -10.13 27.76
C GLU A 95 -12.70 -8.84 27.00
N VAL A 96 -12.12 -8.94 25.79
CA VAL A 96 -11.91 -7.80 24.90
C VAL A 96 -13.25 -7.12 24.55
N GLU A 97 -14.29 -7.90 24.24
CA GLU A 97 -15.63 -7.38 23.97
C GLU A 97 -16.27 -6.72 25.21
N ARG A 98 -16.05 -7.26 26.41
CA ARG A 98 -16.58 -6.70 27.67
C ARG A 98 -15.97 -5.36 28.03
N HIS A 99 -14.69 -5.16 27.73
CA HIS A 99 -13.95 -3.93 28.07
C HIS A 99 -13.96 -2.88 26.95
N ARG A 100 -14.68 -3.13 25.86
CA ARG A 100 -14.75 -2.24 24.70
C ARG A 100 -16.16 -1.70 24.47
N GLN A 101 -16.26 -0.40 24.17
CA GLN A 101 -17.45 0.19 23.58
C GLN A 101 -17.11 0.84 22.24
N ILE A 102 -17.97 0.66 21.24
CA ILE A 102 -17.82 1.26 19.91
C ILE A 102 -19.02 2.17 19.65
N TYR A 103 -18.76 3.43 19.29
CA TYR A 103 -19.74 4.39 18.83
C TYR A 103 -19.40 4.81 17.40
N SER A 104 -20.43 4.94 16.56
CA SER A 104 -20.29 5.49 15.22
C SER A 104 -21.08 6.78 15.09
N HIS A 105 -20.43 7.82 14.59
CA HIS A 105 -21.03 9.11 14.24
C HIS A 105 -21.25 9.26 12.74
N LEU A 106 -21.25 8.15 11.99
CA LEU A 106 -21.42 8.18 10.53
C LEU A 106 -22.69 8.96 10.15
N GLY A 107 -22.51 10.02 9.34
CA GLY A 107 -23.61 10.87 8.86
C GLY A 107 -24.15 11.91 9.86
N HIS A 108 -23.63 11.97 11.10
CA HIS A 108 -24.08 12.94 12.10
C HIS A 108 -23.48 14.34 11.92
N VAL A 109 -22.32 14.44 11.26
CA VAL A 109 -21.74 15.73 10.87
C VAL A 109 -21.36 15.68 9.40
N LYS A 110 -21.96 16.55 8.59
CA LYS A 110 -21.54 16.75 7.20
C LYS A 110 -20.26 17.56 7.21
N ALA A 111 -19.17 17.00 6.72
CA ALA A 111 -17.98 17.77 6.38
C ALA A 111 -18.38 18.81 5.32
N SER A 112 -18.48 20.08 5.72
CA SER A 112 -18.57 21.18 4.75
C SER A 112 -17.17 21.46 4.25
N ALA A 113 -16.93 21.29 2.95
CA ALA A 113 -15.67 21.69 2.33
C ALA A 113 -15.38 23.19 2.51
N ASP A 114 -16.43 24.00 2.69
CA ASP A 114 -16.35 25.45 2.81
C ASP A 114 -16.10 25.93 4.26
N ALA A 115 -16.25 25.06 5.27
CA ALA A 115 -16.10 25.42 6.69
C ALA A 115 -15.50 24.25 7.54
N PRO A 116 -14.25 23.85 7.28
CA PRO A 116 -13.65 22.67 7.93
C PRO A 116 -13.41 22.85 9.44
N GLU A 117 -13.15 24.07 9.92
CA GLU A 117 -12.96 24.34 11.36
C GLU A 117 -14.26 24.19 12.17
N GLU A 118 -15.40 24.61 11.59
CA GLU A 118 -16.72 24.48 12.24
C GLU A 118 -17.14 23.02 12.33
N ALA A 119 -16.90 22.26 11.25
CA ALA A 119 -17.08 20.80 11.27
C ALA A 119 -16.22 20.19 12.39
N ALA A 120 -14.92 20.48 12.45
CA ALA A 120 -14.05 19.92 13.49
C ALA A 120 -14.51 20.27 14.92
N ARG A 121 -15.03 21.49 15.15
CA ARG A 121 -15.61 21.88 16.44
C ARG A 121 -16.82 21.04 16.80
N LEU A 122 -17.78 20.87 15.88
CA LEU A 122 -18.99 20.06 16.11
C LEU A 122 -18.65 18.60 16.39
N TRP A 123 -17.59 18.08 15.76
CA TRP A 123 -17.09 16.73 16.05
C TRP A 123 -16.60 16.62 17.49
N VAL A 124 -15.81 17.59 17.97
CA VAL A 124 -15.35 17.60 19.37
C VAL A 124 -16.53 17.69 20.34
N GLU A 125 -17.50 18.55 20.08
CA GLU A 125 -18.73 18.62 20.89
C GLU A 125 -19.44 17.26 20.95
N LYS A 126 -19.60 16.58 19.81
CA LYS A 126 -20.23 15.26 19.75
C LYS A 126 -19.42 14.17 20.45
N MET A 127 -18.10 14.22 20.37
CA MET A 127 -17.22 13.31 21.12
C MET A 127 -17.41 13.51 22.62
N LEU A 128 -17.40 14.76 23.10
CA LEU A 128 -17.61 15.06 24.51
C LEU A 128 -18.97 14.56 25.03
N GLU A 129 -20.04 14.75 24.25
CA GLU A 129 -21.36 14.18 24.55
C GLU A 129 -21.33 12.66 24.67
N THR A 130 -20.62 11.99 23.76
CA THR A 130 -20.52 10.53 23.72
C THR A 130 -19.76 9.99 24.93
N VAL A 131 -18.66 10.63 25.32
CA VAL A 131 -17.93 10.26 26.53
C VAL A 131 -18.77 10.51 27.79
N ALA A 132 -19.52 11.62 27.84
CA ALA A 132 -20.44 11.90 28.93
C ALA A 132 -21.56 10.87 29.02
N PHE A 133 -22.13 10.45 27.88
CA PHE A 133 -23.16 9.43 27.79
C PHE A 133 -22.64 8.05 28.24
N ALA A 134 -21.49 7.62 27.74
CA ALA A 134 -20.88 6.34 28.11
C ALA A 134 -20.71 6.23 29.63
N ARG A 135 -20.29 7.33 30.27
CA ARG A 135 -20.15 7.39 31.73
C ARG A 135 -21.49 7.45 32.47
N GLY A 136 -22.32 8.43 32.12
CA GLY A 136 -23.52 8.77 32.88
C GLY A 136 -24.65 7.76 32.73
N VAL A 137 -24.72 7.08 31.59
CA VAL A 137 -25.81 6.15 31.25
C VAL A 137 -25.32 4.72 31.16
N ALA A 138 -24.21 4.48 30.46
CA ALA A 138 -23.69 3.11 30.27
C ALA A 138 -22.74 2.65 31.39
N HIS A 139 -22.49 3.50 32.40
CA HIS A 139 -21.56 3.24 33.51
C HIS A 139 -20.16 2.78 33.04
N PHE A 140 -19.72 3.29 31.90
CA PHE A 140 -18.46 2.95 31.26
C PHE A 140 -17.49 4.12 31.34
N GLU A 141 -16.38 3.94 32.06
CA GLU A 141 -15.32 4.94 32.18
C GLU A 141 -14.08 4.49 31.42
N PRO A 142 -13.80 5.03 30.23
CA PRO A 142 -12.66 4.58 29.42
C PRO A 142 -11.33 5.01 30.01
N ASP A 143 -10.36 4.09 30.01
CA ASP A 143 -8.94 4.40 30.24
C ASP A 143 -8.26 4.90 28.95
N VAL A 144 -8.81 4.52 27.79
CA VAL A 144 -8.34 4.91 26.46
C VAL A 144 -9.53 5.27 25.58
N ILE A 145 -9.42 6.38 24.86
CA ILE A 145 -10.41 6.86 23.90
C ILE A 145 -9.72 6.89 22.53
N ILE A 146 -10.25 6.14 21.58
CA ILE A 146 -9.81 6.12 20.19
C ILE A 146 -10.79 6.94 19.37
N VAL A 147 -10.27 7.86 18.55
CA VAL A 147 -11.07 8.64 17.61
C VAL A 147 -10.55 8.41 16.20
N ASP A 148 -11.35 7.71 15.42
CA ASP A 148 -11.09 7.44 14.01
C ASP A 148 -11.86 8.40 13.11
N GLY A 149 -11.22 8.84 12.03
CA GLY A 149 -11.79 9.75 11.03
C GLY A 149 -11.87 11.24 11.42
N PHE A 150 -11.32 11.66 12.56
CA PHE A 150 -11.21 13.08 12.92
C PHE A 150 -9.94 13.67 12.33
N ASP A 151 -10.01 14.64 11.42
CA ASP A 151 -8.80 15.25 10.87
C ASP A 151 -8.29 16.41 11.74
N VAL A 152 -7.33 16.12 12.63
CA VAL A 152 -6.66 17.14 13.45
C VAL A 152 -6.02 18.24 12.59
N ALA A 153 -5.66 17.95 11.33
CA ALA A 153 -5.04 18.94 10.45
C ALA A 153 -5.92 20.17 10.21
N VAL A 154 -7.25 20.05 10.39
CA VAL A 154 -8.21 21.16 10.26
C VAL A 154 -8.88 21.57 11.57
N ALA A 155 -8.59 20.89 12.69
CA ALA A 155 -9.22 21.17 13.99
C ALA A 155 -8.76 22.48 14.63
N SER A 156 -9.67 23.36 15.07
CA SER A 156 -9.29 24.62 15.72
C SER A 156 -8.53 24.41 17.04
N GLU A 157 -7.77 25.43 17.47
CA GLU A 157 -7.02 25.37 18.72
C GLU A 157 -7.92 25.13 19.94
N GLN A 158 -9.11 25.74 19.96
CA GLN A 158 -10.13 25.56 21.00
C GLN A 158 -10.66 24.12 21.06
N ALA A 159 -10.86 23.50 19.90
CA ALA A 159 -11.31 22.12 19.80
C ALA A 159 -10.26 21.16 20.38
N MET A 160 -8.97 21.38 20.07
CA MET A 160 -7.88 20.58 20.63
C MET A 160 -7.64 20.87 22.12
N GLU A 161 -7.86 22.10 22.59
CA GLU A 161 -7.83 22.41 24.02
C GLU A 161 -8.90 21.62 24.78
N ALA A 162 -10.13 21.58 24.26
CA ALA A 162 -11.22 20.82 24.85
C ALA A 162 -10.91 19.31 24.92
N LEU A 163 -10.29 18.76 23.86
CA LEU A 163 -9.85 17.37 23.84
C LEU A 163 -8.74 17.09 24.87
N GLY A 164 -7.74 17.98 24.96
CA GLY A 164 -6.68 17.87 25.98
C GLY A 164 -7.22 17.99 27.40
N ARG A 165 -8.23 18.84 27.63
CA ARG A 165 -8.92 18.95 28.91
C ARG A 165 -9.67 17.65 29.25
N LEU A 166 -10.39 17.09 28.29
CA LEU A 166 -11.06 15.79 28.44
C LEU A 166 -10.07 14.71 28.87
N ALA A 167 -8.94 14.58 28.17
CA ALA A 167 -7.92 13.59 28.49
C ALA A 167 -7.49 13.72 29.97
N LYS A 168 -7.15 14.93 30.41
CA LYS A 168 -6.70 15.22 31.78
C LYS A 168 -7.78 14.97 32.84
N GLU A 169 -8.97 15.54 32.67
CA GLU A 169 -10.08 15.42 33.62
C GLU A 169 -10.54 13.97 33.78
N ARG A 170 -10.41 13.16 32.73
CA ARG A 170 -10.77 11.74 32.74
C ARG A 170 -9.60 10.83 33.08
N SER A 171 -8.38 11.37 33.21
CA SER A 171 -7.16 10.57 33.32
C SER A 171 -7.08 9.45 32.27
N ALA A 172 -7.56 9.77 31.05
CA ALA A 172 -7.66 8.86 29.92
C ALA A 172 -6.58 9.19 28.88
N GLU A 173 -6.13 8.17 28.16
CA GLU A 173 -5.34 8.35 26.94
C GLU A 173 -6.27 8.63 25.77
N VAL A 174 -5.98 9.64 24.95
CA VAL A 174 -6.78 9.97 23.78
C VAL A 174 -5.93 9.83 22.53
N TRP A 175 -6.30 8.90 21.64
CA TRP A 175 -5.65 8.72 20.35
C TRP A 175 -6.57 9.19 19.24
N VAL A 176 -6.03 10.00 18.34
CA VAL A 176 -6.75 10.52 17.17
C VAL A 176 -5.93 10.27 15.90
N ALA A 177 -6.60 10.18 14.75
CA ALA A 177 -5.93 10.19 13.45
C ALA A 177 -5.76 11.63 12.92
N ALA A 178 -4.92 11.83 11.92
CA ALA A 178 -4.99 13.01 11.05
C ALA A 178 -4.44 12.66 9.65
N GLN A 179 -4.87 13.40 8.64
CA GLN A 179 -4.36 13.21 7.28
C GLN A 179 -3.26 14.21 6.98
N ILE A 180 -2.07 13.70 6.65
CA ILE A 180 -0.93 14.53 6.30
C ILE A 180 -0.19 13.87 5.13
N ASP A 181 0.04 14.65 4.07
CA ASP A 181 0.71 14.15 2.88
C ASP A 181 2.19 13.89 3.12
N GLU A 182 2.90 14.80 3.78
CA GLU A 182 4.33 14.68 4.05
C GLU A 182 4.67 15.06 5.47
N ALA A 183 5.48 14.22 6.11
CA ALA A 183 6.08 14.56 7.38
C ALA A 183 7.30 15.48 7.18
N GLY A 184 7.50 16.40 8.13
CA GLY A 184 8.76 17.11 8.28
C GLY A 184 9.90 16.19 8.75
N PRO A 185 11.11 16.74 8.94
CA PRO A 185 12.17 16.02 9.64
C PRO A 185 11.73 15.65 11.07
N PRO A 186 12.33 14.62 11.70
CA PRO A 186 12.06 14.29 13.09
C PRO A 186 12.17 15.52 14.00
N GLY A 187 11.24 15.66 14.94
CA GLY A 187 11.19 16.78 15.88
C GLY A 187 10.58 18.06 15.32
N LYS A 188 10.18 18.06 14.05
CA LYS A 188 9.46 19.17 13.44
C LYS A 188 8.10 18.71 12.94
N LEU A 189 7.05 19.20 13.59
CA LEU A 189 5.69 18.92 13.16
C LEU A 189 5.38 19.60 11.81
N PRO A 190 4.57 18.97 10.94
CA PRO A 190 4.01 19.60 9.76
C PRO A 190 3.23 20.87 10.13
N ALA A 191 3.17 21.86 9.23
CA ALA A 191 2.53 23.15 9.47
C ALA A 191 1.08 23.01 9.97
N ALA A 192 0.34 22.02 9.46
CA ALA A 192 -1.02 21.72 9.86
C ALA A 192 -1.18 21.38 11.36
N LEU A 193 -0.15 20.81 11.99
CA LEU A 193 -0.16 20.43 13.41
C LEU A 193 0.55 21.43 14.33
N GLN A 194 1.42 22.30 13.81
CA GLN A 194 2.17 23.27 14.64
C GLN A 194 1.25 24.16 15.48
N ARG A 195 0.12 24.59 14.90
CA ARG A 195 -0.90 25.42 15.58
C ARG A 195 -1.53 24.77 16.82
N VAL A 196 -1.54 23.44 16.90
CA VAL A 196 -2.11 22.67 18.01
C VAL A 196 -1.06 21.89 18.79
N GLU A 197 0.22 22.10 18.49
CA GLU A 197 1.36 21.35 19.03
C GLU A 197 1.33 21.26 20.57
N ARG A 198 0.97 22.35 21.25
CA ARG A 198 0.91 22.42 22.72
C ARG A 198 -0.10 21.45 23.35
N HIS A 199 -1.05 20.96 22.57
CA HIS A 199 -2.08 20.01 23.01
C HIS A 199 -1.72 18.56 22.65
N LEU A 200 -0.69 18.34 21.84
CA LEU A 200 -0.25 17.02 21.40
C LEU A 200 0.94 16.59 22.24
N SER A 201 0.83 15.43 22.88
CA SER A 201 1.94 14.82 23.61
C SER A 201 2.78 13.96 22.67
N VAL A 202 2.15 13.09 21.87
CA VAL A 202 2.85 12.18 20.96
C VAL A 202 2.31 12.34 19.53
N VAL A 203 3.20 12.34 18.54
CA VAL A 203 2.82 12.35 17.12
C VAL A 203 3.61 11.31 16.35
N VAL A 204 2.91 10.35 15.74
CA VAL A 204 3.49 9.24 14.99
C VAL A 204 3.09 9.36 13.53
N TYR A 205 4.06 9.36 12.64
CA TYR A 205 3.85 9.33 11.20
C TYR A 205 4.02 7.93 10.63
N LEU A 206 3.01 7.46 9.90
CA LEU A 206 3.11 6.26 9.08
C LEU A 206 3.70 6.66 7.72
N GLN A 207 4.98 6.34 7.54
CA GLN A 207 5.68 6.56 6.29
C GLN A 207 5.53 5.31 5.40
N PRO A 208 4.73 5.38 4.32
CA PRO A 208 4.69 4.28 3.36
C PRO A 208 6.04 4.18 2.64
N GLU A 209 6.65 3.01 2.70
CA GLU A 209 7.80 2.63 1.88
C GLU A 209 7.34 1.59 0.85
N ARG A 210 8.28 0.99 0.12
CA ARG A 210 7.97 0.10 -0.99
C ARG A 210 7.24 -1.18 -0.55
N ASP A 211 7.73 -1.84 0.48
CA ASP A 211 7.17 -3.11 0.98
C ASP A 211 6.87 -3.09 2.48
N VAL A 212 7.05 -1.94 3.13
CA VAL A 212 6.80 -1.76 4.56
C VAL A 212 6.18 -0.39 4.81
N VAL A 213 5.53 -0.23 5.96
CA VAL A 213 5.15 1.07 6.52
C VAL A 213 6.05 1.31 7.71
N ARG A 214 6.93 2.32 7.64
CA ARG A 214 7.80 2.69 8.75
C ARG A 214 7.08 3.66 9.67
N LEU A 215 7.12 3.43 10.98
CA LEU A 215 6.62 4.40 11.95
C LEU A 215 7.74 5.36 12.30
N ARG A 216 7.46 6.66 12.22
CA ARG A 216 8.40 7.72 12.63
C ARG A 216 7.78 8.57 13.72
N LEU A 217 8.54 8.79 14.78
CA LEU A 217 8.12 9.68 15.86
C LEU A 217 8.44 11.13 15.47
N LEU A 218 7.41 11.94 15.31
CA LEU A 218 7.56 13.38 15.02
C LEU A 218 7.60 14.22 16.28
N LYS A 219 6.97 13.72 17.36
CA LYS A 219 6.97 14.33 18.69
C LYS A 219 6.78 13.25 19.76
N ASP A 220 7.49 13.41 20.86
CA ASP A 220 7.41 12.55 22.03
C ASP A 220 7.48 13.39 23.31
N HIS A 221 6.33 13.74 23.84
CA HIS A 221 6.17 14.64 24.98
C HIS A 221 7.01 15.92 24.81
N GLY A 222 7.96 16.14 25.73
CA GLY A 222 8.96 17.21 25.66
C GLY A 222 10.36 16.74 25.24
N ASN A 223 10.50 15.47 24.85
CA ASN A 223 11.76 14.90 24.44
C ASN A 223 12.20 15.46 23.07
N LYS A 224 13.46 15.87 23.00
CA LYS A 224 14.09 16.42 21.78
C LYS A 224 14.95 15.38 21.05
N ASP A 225 15.29 14.29 21.72
CA ASP A 225 16.03 13.18 21.14
C ASP A 225 15.05 12.12 20.66
N LEU A 226 14.52 12.34 19.46
CA LEU A 226 13.65 11.38 18.80
C LEU A 226 14.54 10.40 18.06
N ALA A 227 14.89 9.30 18.73
CA ALA A 227 15.47 8.15 18.06
C ALA A 227 14.56 7.76 16.89
N ASP A 228 15.17 7.44 15.74
CA ASP A 228 14.40 6.95 14.60
C ASP A 228 13.71 5.65 15.07
N LEU A 229 12.39 5.66 15.12
CA LEU A 229 11.63 4.48 15.49
C LEU A 229 11.84 3.47 14.35
N HIS A 230 12.51 2.35 14.65
CA HIS A 230 12.86 1.33 13.66
C HIS A 230 11.70 0.34 13.41
N LEU A 231 10.52 0.60 13.97
CA LEU A 231 9.34 -0.25 13.79
C LEU A 231 8.83 -0.17 12.35
N ARG A 232 8.71 -1.35 11.73
CA ARG A 232 8.17 -1.52 10.39
C ARG A 232 6.92 -2.38 10.47
N LEU A 233 5.92 -2.03 9.67
CA LEU A 233 4.69 -2.80 9.52
C LEU A 233 4.56 -3.34 8.09
N ASP A 234 3.94 -4.49 7.93
CA ASP A 234 3.50 -4.99 6.63
C ASP A 234 2.39 -4.08 6.07
N PRO A 235 2.45 -3.61 4.80
CA PRO A 235 1.50 -2.62 4.29
C PRO A 235 0.06 -3.09 4.15
N HIS A 236 -0.18 -4.41 4.15
CA HIS A 236 -1.52 -4.98 3.96
C HIS A 236 -2.12 -5.40 5.29
N SER A 237 -1.38 -6.19 6.06
CA SER A 237 -1.81 -6.71 7.36
C SER A 237 -1.55 -5.74 8.51
N MET A 238 -0.73 -4.71 8.30
CA MET A 238 -0.27 -3.77 9.33
C MET A 238 0.44 -4.44 10.51
N ARG A 239 0.91 -5.67 10.36
CA ARG A 239 1.62 -6.43 11.39
C ARG A 239 3.06 -5.95 11.50
N VAL A 240 3.61 -5.94 12.72
CA VAL A 240 5.03 -5.65 12.93
C VAL A 240 5.90 -6.68 12.21
N ILE A 241 6.88 -6.16 11.49
CA ILE A 241 7.95 -6.92 10.84
C ILE A 241 9.20 -6.76 11.71
N ASP A 242 9.74 -7.88 12.19
CA ASP A 242 11.00 -7.91 12.94
C ASP A 242 12.09 -7.13 12.20
N GLU A 243 12.91 -6.36 12.93
CA GLU A 243 13.99 -5.54 12.35
C GLU A 243 15.00 -6.38 11.55
N ASP A 244 15.27 -7.61 12.01
CA ASP A 244 16.19 -8.55 11.36
C ASP A 244 15.63 -9.14 10.06
N VAL A 245 14.32 -9.06 9.86
CA VAL A 245 13.67 -9.54 8.64
C VAL A 245 13.83 -8.47 7.56
N ARG A 246 14.72 -8.70 6.60
CA ARG A 246 14.85 -7.79 5.45
C ARG A 246 13.50 -7.69 4.71
N PRO A 247 13.06 -6.47 4.36
CA PRO A 247 11.86 -6.28 3.58
C PRO A 247 12.01 -6.98 2.22
N PRO A 248 10.91 -7.42 1.59
CA PRO A 248 10.95 -8.12 0.30
C PRO A 248 11.83 -7.46 -0.77
N SER A 249 11.90 -6.13 -0.87
CA SER A 249 12.80 -5.43 -1.80
C SER A 249 14.28 -5.49 -1.47
N GLU A 250 14.66 -5.77 -0.23
CA GLU A 250 16.06 -5.86 0.23
C GLU A 250 16.57 -7.30 0.33
N ARG A 251 15.68 -8.29 0.15
CA ARG A 251 16.08 -9.68 -0.02
C ARG A 251 16.68 -9.85 -1.42
N PRO A 252 17.86 -10.48 -1.57
CA PRO A 252 18.33 -10.88 -2.87
C PRO A 252 17.27 -11.73 -3.54
N LYS A 253 16.73 -11.27 -4.67
CA LYS A 253 15.78 -12.05 -5.47
C LYS A 253 16.57 -13.17 -6.12
N ASP A 254 16.15 -14.42 -5.91
CA ASP A 254 16.64 -15.52 -6.73
C ASP A 254 16.02 -15.38 -8.12
N PRO A 255 16.77 -15.01 -9.17
CA PRO A 255 16.16 -14.77 -10.48
C PRO A 255 15.54 -16.05 -11.07
N ARG A 256 15.94 -17.23 -10.58
CA ARG A 256 15.43 -18.54 -11.02
C ARG A 256 13.97 -18.78 -10.66
N THR A 257 13.40 -18.04 -9.71
CA THR A 257 11.97 -18.09 -9.40
C THR A 257 11.14 -17.19 -10.32
N PHE A 258 11.78 -16.35 -11.12
CA PHE A 258 11.12 -15.42 -12.03
C PHE A 258 10.99 -16.00 -13.43
N ARG A 259 10.01 -15.48 -14.15
CA ARG A 259 9.69 -15.83 -15.52
C ARG A 259 9.33 -14.60 -16.34
N VAL A 260 9.99 -14.46 -17.49
CA VAL A 260 9.65 -13.47 -18.50
C VAL A 260 8.78 -14.10 -19.59
N HIS A 261 7.69 -13.41 -19.95
CA HIS A 261 6.77 -13.76 -21.02
C HIS A 261 6.97 -12.78 -22.19
N SER A 262 7.26 -13.28 -23.39
CA SER A 262 7.41 -12.45 -24.60
C SER A 262 7.02 -13.21 -25.88
N GLY A 263 7.16 -12.59 -27.05
CA GLY A 263 7.00 -13.23 -28.37
C GLY A 263 8.33 -13.72 -28.97
N GLY A 264 9.46 -13.46 -28.30
CA GLY A 264 10.80 -13.81 -28.75
C GLY A 264 11.24 -13.11 -30.04
N ALA A 265 10.61 -12.01 -30.43
CA ALA A 265 10.94 -11.29 -31.65
C ALA A 265 12.26 -10.52 -31.55
N LYS A 266 12.78 -10.10 -32.70
CA LYS A 266 13.94 -9.20 -32.78
C LYS A 266 13.73 -7.94 -31.93
N GLY A 267 14.81 -7.37 -31.41
CA GLY A 267 14.82 -6.07 -30.73
C GLY A 267 14.60 -6.22 -29.23
N ALA A 268 13.57 -5.55 -28.70
CA ALA A 268 13.33 -5.50 -27.26
C ALA A 268 13.13 -6.89 -26.64
N GLU A 269 12.29 -7.73 -27.25
CA GLU A 269 11.98 -9.07 -26.73
C GLU A 269 13.22 -9.98 -26.71
N ALA A 270 14.06 -9.92 -27.76
CA ALA A 270 15.33 -10.61 -27.78
C ALA A 270 16.30 -10.14 -26.67
N GLU A 271 16.35 -8.84 -26.37
CA GLU A 271 17.18 -8.32 -25.26
C GLU A 271 16.62 -8.72 -23.89
N PHE A 272 15.30 -8.71 -23.70
CA PHE A 272 14.66 -9.25 -22.49
C PHE A 272 15.02 -10.73 -22.30
N GLY A 273 14.96 -11.53 -23.36
CA GLY A 273 15.35 -12.94 -23.34
C GLY A 273 16.84 -13.14 -23.06
N ALA A 274 17.71 -12.33 -23.65
CA ALA A 274 19.16 -12.37 -23.40
C ALA A 274 19.50 -12.01 -21.95
N CYS A 275 18.85 -10.99 -21.38
CA CYS A 275 18.97 -10.68 -19.97
C CYS A 275 18.43 -11.82 -19.10
N ALA A 276 17.26 -12.38 -19.43
CA ALA A 276 16.70 -13.50 -18.66
C ALA A 276 17.65 -14.69 -18.61
N GLU A 277 18.22 -15.07 -19.75
CA GLU A 277 19.25 -16.11 -19.84
C GLU A 277 20.48 -15.80 -18.98
N ARG A 278 20.98 -14.56 -19.00
CA ARG A 278 22.15 -14.14 -18.23
C ARG A 278 21.94 -14.21 -16.71
N TYR A 279 20.74 -13.87 -16.25
CA TYR A 279 20.41 -13.84 -14.82
C TYR A 279 19.83 -15.17 -14.32
N GLY A 280 19.49 -16.11 -15.19
CA GLY A 280 18.83 -17.37 -14.83
C GLY A 280 17.31 -17.27 -14.66
N VAL A 281 16.70 -16.18 -15.12
CA VAL A 281 15.23 -16.03 -15.22
C VAL A 281 14.70 -16.95 -16.31
N GLN A 282 13.60 -17.65 -16.03
CA GLN A 282 12.98 -18.52 -17.04
C GLN A 282 12.37 -17.66 -18.16
N GLU A 283 12.70 -17.92 -19.42
CA GLU A 283 12.03 -17.26 -20.55
C GLU A 283 10.96 -18.17 -21.16
N LEU A 284 9.79 -17.59 -21.45
CA LEU A 284 8.74 -18.19 -22.27
C LEU A 284 8.43 -17.27 -23.46
N ASN A 285 8.65 -17.78 -24.66
CA ASN A 285 8.48 -17.05 -25.92
C ASN A 285 7.32 -17.67 -26.71
N TYR A 286 6.16 -17.02 -26.70
CA TYR A 286 4.95 -17.53 -27.36
C TYR A 286 5.03 -17.31 -28.87
N SER A 287 4.82 -18.39 -29.61
CA SER A 287 4.88 -18.41 -31.07
C SER A 287 3.75 -19.27 -31.63
N PHE A 288 3.69 -19.43 -32.95
CA PHE A 288 2.72 -20.26 -33.65
C PHE A 288 3.35 -20.83 -34.93
N GLU A 289 2.69 -21.82 -35.53
CA GLU A 289 3.19 -22.46 -36.75
C GLU A 289 3.32 -21.43 -37.90
N GLY A 290 4.49 -21.41 -38.55
CA GLY A 290 4.79 -20.47 -39.62
C GLY A 290 5.16 -19.05 -39.17
N HIS A 291 5.34 -18.80 -37.88
CA HIS A 291 5.79 -17.50 -37.37
C HIS A 291 7.26 -17.22 -37.75
N ARG A 292 7.48 -16.25 -38.64
CA ARG A 292 8.81 -15.92 -39.20
C ARG A 292 9.59 -14.83 -38.46
N LEU A 293 8.98 -14.19 -37.46
CA LEU A 293 9.60 -13.05 -36.75
C LEU A 293 10.33 -13.45 -35.47
N LEU A 294 10.36 -14.75 -35.16
CA LEU A 294 10.99 -15.31 -33.97
C LEU A 294 12.52 -15.28 -34.10
N GLU A 295 13.20 -14.59 -33.17
CA GLU A 295 14.66 -14.54 -33.06
C GLU A 295 15.17 -15.45 -31.93
N ARG A 296 14.48 -15.46 -30.78
CA ARG A 296 14.81 -16.34 -29.64
C ARG A 296 14.33 -17.76 -29.90
N GLN A 297 15.23 -18.75 -29.73
CA GLN A 297 14.87 -20.17 -29.84
C GLN A 297 14.65 -20.85 -28.48
N ARG A 298 15.10 -20.24 -27.39
CA ARG A 298 14.95 -20.78 -26.04
C ARG A 298 13.57 -20.44 -25.48
N GLY A 299 13.00 -21.36 -24.70
CA GLY A 299 11.70 -21.13 -24.03
C GLY A 299 10.51 -21.01 -24.98
N VAL A 300 10.64 -21.43 -26.24
CA VAL A 300 9.58 -21.25 -27.23
C VAL A 300 8.38 -22.14 -26.91
N VAL A 301 7.20 -21.54 -26.85
CA VAL A 301 5.92 -22.22 -26.69
C VAL A 301 5.13 -21.99 -27.97
N VAL A 302 5.03 -23.03 -28.81
CA VAL A 302 4.25 -22.98 -30.05
C VAL A 302 2.78 -23.25 -29.72
N LEU A 303 1.95 -22.22 -29.82
CA LEU A 303 0.52 -22.31 -29.56
C LEU A 303 -0.20 -22.97 -30.74
N GLY A 304 -1.02 -23.98 -30.44
CA GLY A 304 -1.93 -24.58 -31.42
C GLY A 304 -3.16 -23.70 -31.67
N ASP A 305 -3.95 -24.05 -32.69
CA ASP A 305 -5.15 -23.28 -33.08
C ASP A 305 -6.14 -23.08 -31.92
N ASP A 306 -6.37 -24.10 -31.10
CA ASP A 306 -7.29 -24.02 -29.95
C ASP A 306 -6.76 -23.08 -28.86
N GLU A 307 -5.44 -23.01 -28.68
CA GLU A 307 -4.81 -22.10 -27.71
C GLU A 307 -4.79 -20.67 -28.21
N LEU A 308 -4.49 -20.46 -29.50
CA LEU A 308 -4.60 -19.15 -30.14
C LEU A 308 -6.01 -18.58 -30.02
N ARG A 309 -7.05 -19.41 -30.19
CA ARG A 309 -8.45 -19.01 -30.03
C ARG A 309 -8.82 -18.53 -28.61
N LYS A 310 -8.08 -18.92 -27.56
CA LYS A 310 -8.31 -18.39 -26.19
C LYS A 310 -8.03 -16.89 -26.10
N GLY A 311 -7.09 -16.41 -26.93
CA GLY A 311 -6.77 -14.99 -27.05
C GLY A 311 -7.50 -14.30 -28.20
N ASP A 312 -8.59 -14.87 -28.73
CA ASP A 312 -9.31 -14.27 -29.85
C ASP A 312 -10.06 -13.00 -29.42
N PHE A 313 -10.10 -12.02 -30.33
CA PHE A 313 -10.75 -10.74 -30.10
C PHE A 313 -11.20 -10.09 -31.39
N SER A 314 -12.17 -9.18 -31.27
CA SER A 314 -12.63 -8.40 -32.41
C SER A 314 -11.52 -7.44 -32.89
N LEU A 315 -11.09 -7.57 -34.14
CA LEU A 315 -10.13 -6.64 -34.76
C LEU A 315 -10.67 -5.21 -34.82
N VAL A 316 -11.99 -5.04 -34.91
CA VAL A 316 -12.65 -3.73 -34.83
C VAL A 316 -12.45 -3.11 -33.45
N TYR A 317 -12.55 -3.92 -32.39
CA TYR A 317 -12.32 -3.47 -31.02
C TYR A 317 -10.87 -3.01 -30.81
N VAL A 318 -9.91 -3.79 -31.29
CA VAL A 318 -8.48 -3.45 -31.17
C VAL A 318 -8.13 -2.21 -31.99
N SER A 319 -8.65 -2.12 -33.22
CA SER A 319 -8.43 -0.97 -34.09
C SER A 319 -8.95 0.33 -33.46
N ARG A 320 -10.15 0.30 -32.87
CA ARG A 320 -10.73 1.44 -32.16
C ARG A 320 -9.88 1.87 -30.96
N ARG A 321 -9.31 0.90 -30.23
CA ARG A 321 -8.54 1.18 -29.01
C ARG A 321 -7.13 1.67 -29.28
N LEU A 322 -6.53 1.24 -30.38
CA LEU A 322 -5.23 1.73 -30.86
C LEU A 322 -5.34 2.97 -31.75
N GLY A 323 -6.55 3.49 -32.02
CA GLY A 323 -6.76 4.65 -32.87
C GLY A 323 -6.37 4.46 -34.34
N ARG A 324 -6.32 3.21 -34.84
CA ARG A 324 -5.84 2.90 -36.21
C ARG A 324 -6.42 1.60 -36.74
N VAL A 325 -6.50 1.45 -38.07
CA VAL A 325 -6.97 0.22 -38.72
C VAL A 325 -5.85 -0.83 -38.74
N LEU A 326 -6.12 -2.01 -38.19
CA LEU A 326 -5.22 -3.16 -38.28
C LEU A 326 -5.56 -4.03 -39.50
N SER A 327 -4.52 -4.63 -40.11
CA SER A 327 -4.69 -5.55 -41.23
C SER A 327 -5.33 -6.87 -40.77
N GLU A 328 -6.29 -7.39 -41.56
CA GLU A 328 -6.98 -8.66 -41.28
C GLU A 328 -6.18 -9.90 -41.71
N ILE A 329 -4.92 -9.73 -42.13
CA ILE A 329 -4.06 -10.84 -42.55
C ILE A 329 -3.89 -11.82 -41.36
N PRO A 330 -4.02 -13.15 -41.57
CA PRO A 330 -3.94 -14.16 -40.50
C PRO A 330 -2.69 -14.04 -39.62
N LEU A 331 -1.55 -13.67 -40.21
CA LEU A 331 -0.30 -13.44 -39.50
C LEU A 331 -0.44 -12.35 -38.41
N VAL A 332 -1.10 -11.24 -38.72
CA VAL A 332 -1.31 -10.13 -37.78
C VAL A 332 -2.21 -10.59 -36.63
N ARG A 333 -3.28 -11.33 -36.94
CA ARG A 333 -4.18 -11.91 -35.94
C ARG A 333 -3.45 -12.87 -35.00
N ASN A 334 -2.62 -13.77 -35.52
CA ASN A 334 -1.90 -14.74 -34.69
C ASN A 334 -0.89 -14.04 -33.77
N ILE A 335 -0.15 -13.03 -34.25
CA ILE A 335 0.74 -12.22 -33.40
C ILE A 335 -0.05 -11.57 -32.26
N LEU A 336 -1.17 -10.95 -32.61
CA LEU A 336 -2.10 -10.30 -31.69
C LEU A 336 -2.63 -11.27 -30.60
N GLN A 337 -2.93 -12.51 -30.96
CA GLN A 337 -3.31 -13.58 -30.03
C GLN A 337 -2.13 -14.03 -29.14
N THR A 338 -0.90 -14.12 -29.67
CA THR A 338 0.27 -14.43 -28.81
C THR A 338 0.53 -13.36 -27.76
N ILE A 339 0.34 -12.07 -28.09
CA ILE A 339 0.47 -10.96 -27.14
C ILE A 339 -0.54 -11.11 -26.00
N TRP A 340 -1.76 -11.59 -26.27
CA TRP A 340 -2.74 -11.85 -25.22
C TRP A 340 -2.21 -12.86 -24.19
N HIS A 341 -1.58 -13.95 -24.64
CA HIS A 341 -1.01 -14.97 -23.74
C HIS A 341 0.14 -14.41 -22.90
N GLN A 342 1.00 -13.59 -23.50
CA GLN A 342 2.10 -12.91 -22.81
C GLN A 342 1.58 -12.05 -21.66
N ILE A 343 0.58 -11.21 -21.93
CA ILE A 343 0.04 -10.27 -20.94
C ILE A 343 -0.86 -10.96 -19.91
N ASN A 344 -1.58 -12.01 -20.31
CA ASN A 344 -2.45 -12.75 -19.41
C ASN A 344 -1.65 -13.45 -18.30
N ALA A 345 -0.53 -14.07 -18.67
CA ALA A 345 0.35 -14.77 -17.74
C ALA A 345 1.16 -13.83 -16.81
N ALA A 346 1.29 -12.56 -17.18
CA ALA A 346 2.08 -11.59 -16.44
C ALA A 346 1.26 -10.77 -15.42
N SER A 347 1.86 -10.49 -14.26
CA SER A 347 1.31 -9.53 -13.26
C SER A 347 1.94 -8.13 -13.42
N GLN A 348 3.11 -8.07 -14.04
CA GLN A 348 3.87 -6.86 -14.32
C GLN A 348 4.29 -6.85 -15.79
N VAL A 349 4.18 -5.71 -16.46
CA VAL A 349 4.41 -5.58 -17.90
C VAL A 349 5.38 -4.44 -18.16
N PHE A 350 6.49 -4.75 -18.82
CA PHE A 350 7.49 -3.81 -19.29
C PHE A 350 7.45 -3.74 -20.80
N VAL A 351 7.30 -2.51 -21.31
CA VAL A 351 7.18 -2.22 -22.73
C VAL A 351 8.31 -1.29 -23.14
N VAL A 352 9.02 -1.58 -24.23
CA VAL A 352 10.01 -0.66 -24.81
C VAL A 352 9.51 -0.18 -26.18
N GLY A 353 9.32 1.13 -26.34
CA GLY A 353 8.75 1.69 -27.56
C GLY A 353 8.74 3.22 -27.58
N THR A 354 7.77 3.81 -28.27
CA THR A 354 7.54 5.26 -28.30
C THR A 354 6.13 5.55 -27.81
N LEU A 355 5.97 6.41 -26.80
CA LEU A 355 4.66 6.89 -26.36
C LEU A 355 4.20 8.05 -27.27
N GLN A 356 3.02 7.87 -27.85
CA GLN A 356 2.38 8.85 -28.71
C GLN A 356 1.66 9.92 -27.87
N GLU A 357 1.29 11.04 -28.52
CA GLU A 357 0.57 12.15 -27.87
C GLU A 357 -0.81 11.72 -27.34
N ASP A 358 -1.45 10.74 -27.99
CA ASP A 358 -2.72 10.15 -27.56
C ASP A 358 -2.57 9.16 -26.37
N GLY A 359 -1.36 8.98 -25.86
CA GLY A 359 -1.03 8.11 -24.74
C GLY A 359 -0.90 6.62 -25.10
N THR A 360 -1.02 6.24 -26.38
CA THR A 360 -0.78 4.85 -26.83
C THR A 360 0.69 4.61 -27.16
N VAL A 361 1.11 3.34 -27.21
CA VAL A 361 2.45 2.95 -27.65
C VAL A 361 2.43 2.63 -29.14
N ARG A 362 3.41 3.13 -29.89
CA ARG A 362 3.54 2.90 -31.35
C ARG A 362 3.75 1.42 -31.67
N GLY A 363 3.19 0.95 -32.79
CA GLY A 363 3.45 -0.40 -33.34
C GLY A 363 2.64 -1.53 -32.68
N GLY A 364 2.88 -2.79 -33.07
CA GLY A 364 2.12 -3.96 -32.59
C GLY A 364 2.17 -4.14 -31.07
N THR A 365 3.28 -3.72 -30.47
CA THR A 365 3.53 -3.65 -29.02
C THR A 365 2.47 -2.85 -28.25
N GLY A 366 1.87 -1.84 -28.89
CA GLY A 366 0.82 -1.03 -28.26
C GLY A 366 -0.41 -1.83 -27.83
N TRP A 367 -0.68 -2.96 -28.50
CA TRP A 367 -1.76 -3.83 -28.07
C TRP A 367 -1.50 -4.45 -26.69
N GLY A 368 -0.27 -4.89 -26.43
CA GLY A 368 0.09 -5.44 -25.12
C GLY A 368 -0.02 -4.40 -23.99
N ALA A 369 0.38 -3.16 -24.27
CA ALA A 369 0.18 -2.04 -23.34
C ALA A 369 -1.31 -1.78 -23.06
N GLU A 370 -2.16 -1.80 -24.09
CA GLU A 370 -3.61 -1.61 -23.93
C GLU A 370 -4.30 -2.73 -23.15
N LEU A 371 -3.90 -3.98 -23.38
CA LEU A 371 -4.37 -5.13 -22.58
C LEU A 371 -3.96 -4.97 -21.11
N ALA A 372 -2.72 -4.59 -20.84
CA ALA A 372 -2.25 -4.34 -19.49
C ALA A 372 -3.03 -3.21 -18.81
N ARG A 373 -3.37 -2.13 -19.53
CA ARG A 373 -4.26 -1.06 -19.02
C ARG A 373 -5.66 -1.57 -18.71
N LEU A 374 -6.26 -2.35 -19.61
CA LEU A 374 -7.61 -2.92 -19.45
C LEU A 374 -7.69 -3.82 -18.22
N TRP A 375 -6.68 -4.66 -18.00
CA TRP A 375 -6.62 -5.58 -16.87
C TRP A 375 -5.95 -5.00 -15.63
N LYS A 376 -5.69 -3.68 -15.62
CA LYS A 376 -5.10 -2.95 -14.48
C LYS A 376 -3.79 -3.60 -13.96
N LYS A 377 -3.00 -4.17 -14.88
CA LYS A 377 -1.69 -4.77 -14.56
C LYS A 377 -0.68 -3.66 -14.25
N GLN A 378 0.40 -3.98 -13.52
CA GLN A 378 1.48 -3.02 -13.32
C GLN A 378 2.20 -2.76 -14.65
N LEU A 379 1.94 -1.62 -15.28
CA LEU A 379 2.43 -1.31 -16.62
C LEU A 379 3.50 -0.22 -16.60
N PHE A 380 4.63 -0.52 -17.21
CA PHE A 380 5.75 0.40 -17.41
C PHE A 380 6.11 0.46 -18.90
N VAL A 381 6.30 1.67 -19.42
CA VAL A 381 6.78 1.91 -20.79
C VAL A 381 8.09 2.69 -20.73
N TYR A 382 9.15 2.16 -21.33
CA TYR A 382 10.33 2.93 -21.66
C TYR A 382 10.12 3.58 -23.03
N ASP A 383 10.07 4.90 -23.04
CA ASP A 383 10.04 5.68 -24.26
C ASP A 383 11.46 5.92 -24.75
N GLN A 384 11.82 5.34 -25.89
CA GLN A 384 13.17 5.44 -26.46
C GLN A 384 13.51 6.85 -26.96
N GLU A 385 12.52 7.66 -27.33
CA GLU A 385 12.73 9.04 -27.80
C GLU A 385 12.90 9.98 -26.60
N LYS A 386 12.11 9.79 -25.54
CA LYS A 386 12.21 10.57 -24.29
C LYS A 386 13.29 10.05 -23.32
N ARG A 387 13.84 8.86 -23.58
CA ARG A 387 14.87 8.18 -22.79
C ARG A 387 14.47 8.01 -21.31
N GLY A 388 13.22 7.63 -21.07
CA GLY A 388 12.65 7.57 -19.73
C GLY A 388 11.58 6.50 -19.56
N TRP A 389 11.47 5.99 -18.34
CA TRP A 389 10.41 5.07 -17.92
C TRP A 389 9.17 5.85 -17.46
N PHE A 390 8.01 5.37 -17.86
CA PHE A 390 6.70 5.89 -17.47
C PHE A 390 5.84 4.74 -16.94
N ARG A 391 5.12 4.97 -15.84
CA ARG A 391 4.15 4.05 -15.25
C ARG A 391 2.74 4.55 -15.54
N TRP A 392 1.83 3.63 -15.84
CA TRP A 392 0.40 3.96 -15.92
C TRP A 392 -0.22 4.01 -14.52
N SER A 393 -0.80 5.13 -14.12
CA SER A 393 -1.46 5.30 -12.81
C SER A 393 -2.91 4.80 -12.77
N GLY A 394 -3.47 4.48 -13.93
CA GLY A 394 -4.90 4.21 -14.11
C GLY A 394 -5.59 5.26 -14.97
N SER A 395 -5.10 6.50 -14.92
CA SER A 395 -5.64 7.65 -15.66
C SER A 395 -4.60 8.41 -16.48
N ALA A 396 -3.32 8.38 -16.08
CA ALA A 396 -2.25 9.10 -16.76
C ALA A 396 -0.91 8.34 -16.76
N TRP A 397 0.01 8.77 -17.63
CA TRP A 397 1.41 8.34 -17.60
C TRP A 397 2.20 9.22 -16.63
N GLU A 398 2.84 8.57 -15.66
CA GLU A 398 3.69 9.23 -14.65
C GLU A 398 5.13 8.78 -14.81
N MET A 399 6.08 9.70 -14.67
CA MET A 399 7.49 9.35 -14.78
C MET A 399 7.91 8.40 -13.65
N ALA A 400 8.42 7.23 -14.01
CA ALA A 400 8.91 6.23 -13.08
C ALA A 400 10.44 6.22 -13.11
N ARG A 401 11.10 6.82 -12.11
CA ARG A 401 12.57 7.01 -12.18
C ARG A 401 13.36 5.71 -12.22
N GLN A 402 12.95 4.69 -11.46
CA GLN A 402 13.71 3.45 -11.31
C GLN A 402 12.78 2.24 -11.12
N PRO A 403 12.07 1.80 -12.18
CA PRO A 403 11.28 0.58 -12.08
C PRO A 403 12.21 -0.63 -11.85
N SER A 404 11.67 -1.65 -11.19
CA SER A 404 12.31 -2.95 -11.00
C SER A 404 11.28 -4.06 -11.05
N ILE A 405 11.72 -5.24 -11.45
CA ILE A 405 10.92 -6.46 -11.57
C ILE A 405 10.56 -6.92 -10.17
N THR A 406 9.27 -6.93 -9.83
CA THR A 406 8.75 -7.30 -8.50
C THR A 406 7.86 -8.52 -8.53
N CYS A 407 7.28 -8.84 -9.68
CA CYS A 407 6.40 -9.99 -9.84
C CYS A 407 7.16 -11.15 -10.47
N GLU A 408 6.99 -12.36 -9.91
CA GLU A 408 7.61 -13.58 -10.42
C GLU A 408 7.27 -13.82 -11.90
N ASN A 409 6.05 -13.53 -12.34
CA ASN A 409 5.66 -13.59 -13.74
C ASN A 409 5.50 -12.17 -14.29
N PHE A 410 6.38 -11.80 -15.22
CA PHE A 410 6.35 -10.50 -15.88
C PHE A 410 6.45 -10.62 -17.40
N ALA A 411 5.91 -9.66 -18.14
CA ALA A 411 6.03 -9.59 -19.59
C ALA A 411 7.10 -8.57 -19.98
N GLY A 412 7.95 -8.94 -20.94
CA GLY A 412 8.95 -8.06 -21.54
C GLY A 412 8.68 -7.97 -23.04
N ILE A 413 8.00 -6.90 -23.47
CA ILE A 413 7.60 -6.70 -24.87
C ILE A 413 8.17 -5.40 -25.42
N GLY A 414 8.24 -5.25 -26.73
CA GLY A 414 8.72 -3.99 -27.27
C GLY A 414 8.83 -3.92 -28.78
N THR A 415 9.45 -2.84 -29.24
CA THR A 415 9.76 -2.60 -30.64
C THR A 415 10.84 -3.57 -31.16
N GLN A 416 10.79 -3.85 -32.46
CA GLN A 416 11.88 -4.54 -33.16
C GLN A 416 13.07 -3.63 -33.46
N ASP A 417 12.81 -2.31 -33.54
CA ASP A 417 13.83 -1.27 -33.75
C ASP A 417 14.36 -0.77 -32.39
N LEU A 418 14.99 -1.68 -31.65
CA LEU A 418 15.61 -1.37 -30.35
C LEU A 418 16.89 -0.55 -30.55
N ASN A 419 16.94 0.65 -29.98
CA ASN A 419 18.15 1.47 -29.94
C ASN A 419 18.98 1.21 -28.66
N ASP A 420 20.17 1.80 -28.59
CA ASP A 420 21.08 1.59 -27.46
C ASP A 420 20.47 2.05 -26.12
N ALA A 421 19.72 3.15 -26.10
CA ALA A 421 19.07 3.63 -24.89
C ALA A 421 18.00 2.65 -24.37
N GLY A 422 17.20 2.06 -25.27
CA GLY A 422 16.24 1.01 -24.92
C GLY A 422 16.93 -0.26 -24.43
N ARG A 423 18.05 -0.64 -25.07
CA ARG A 423 18.86 -1.79 -24.67
C ARG A 423 19.43 -1.62 -23.26
N ASP A 424 20.05 -0.47 -23.00
CA ASP A 424 20.60 -0.14 -21.69
C ASP A 424 19.49 -0.08 -20.62
N ALA A 425 18.32 0.46 -20.96
CA ALA A 425 17.19 0.49 -20.06
C ALA A 425 16.70 -0.91 -19.62
N ILE A 426 16.73 -1.89 -20.53
CA ILE A 426 16.42 -3.30 -20.20
C ILE A 426 17.51 -3.88 -19.30
N ARG A 427 18.79 -3.69 -19.65
CA ARG A 427 19.91 -4.21 -18.84
C ARG A 427 19.91 -3.63 -17.42
N ASP A 428 19.72 -2.33 -17.31
CA ASP A 428 19.62 -1.65 -16.02
C ASP A 428 18.40 -2.11 -15.24
N LEU A 429 17.29 -2.43 -15.90
CA LEU A 429 16.11 -2.99 -15.25
C LEU A 429 16.45 -4.32 -14.58
N PHE A 430 17.14 -5.24 -15.26
CA PHE A 430 17.57 -6.51 -14.67
C PHE A 430 18.60 -6.30 -13.56
N ALA A 431 19.64 -5.49 -13.80
CA ALA A 431 20.70 -5.22 -12.83
C ALA A 431 20.14 -4.63 -11.53
N ARG A 432 19.23 -3.64 -11.64
CA ARG A 432 18.52 -3.08 -10.47
C ARG A 432 17.62 -4.10 -9.76
N SER A 433 17.11 -5.09 -10.48
CA SER A 433 16.16 -6.05 -9.92
C SER A 433 16.83 -7.22 -9.22
N PHE A 434 17.97 -7.67 -9.75
CA PHE A 434 18.61 -8.93 -9.36
C PHE A 434 20.07 -8.80 -8.90
N GLY A 435 20.70 -7.61 -9.05
CA GLY A 435 22.11 -7.40 -8.75
C GLY A 435 23.02 -7.69 -9.95
N GLU A 436 24.27 -8.06 -9.71
CA GLU A 436 25.17 -8.57 -10.75
C GLU A 436 24.85 -10.05 -11.06
N PRO A 437 24.90 -10.49 -12.32
CA PRO A 437 24.73 -11.91 -12.66
C PRO A 437 25.87 -12.73 -12.05
N GLY A 438 25.52 -13.82 -11.36
CA GLY A 438 26.45 -14.72 -10.67
C GLY A 438 27.12 -15.76 -11.55
#